data_AF-A0A6I5CEN1-F1
#
_entry.id   AF-A0A6I5CEN1-F1
#
_cell.length_a   1.000
_cell.length_b   1.000
_cell.length_c   1.000
_cell.angle_alpha   90.00
_cell.angle_beta   90.00
_cell.angle_gamma   90.00
#
_symmetry.space_group_name_H-M   'P 1'
#
loop_
_entity.id
_entity.type
_entity.pdbx_description
1 polymer ?
#
loop_
_entity_poly.entity_id
_entity_poly.type
_entity_poly.pdbx_seq_one_letter_code
_entity_poly.pdbx_strand_id
1 'polypeptide(L)'
;MTEVATRQEERVPRQAVPAAEALSDPAASLNDLIDARLHMPYALRSNPHEAEAVAATDDWLDDRGLTVDPDVADMIVRTRPAQLASYTTPDVDADILRLVALQIAYQFVFDDRAEEVGEQGPDRLLPMLCESIAVLREGRPPTTPLGAALTDLHRQVRRRCTP
;
A
#
# COMPACT_ATOMS: atom_id res chain seq x y z
N MET A 1 36.60 -24.25 -16.90
CA MET A 1 36.13 -23.02 -17.58
C MET A 1 34.93 -23.42 -18.41
N THR A 2 33.73 -23.17 -17.90
CA THR A 2 32.48 -23.46 -18.59
C THR A 2 31.74 -22.13 -18.68
N GLU A 3 31.64 -21.60 -19.89
CA GLU A 3 30.89 -20.38 -20.18
C GLU A 3 29.40 -20.63 -19.85
N VAL A 4 28.90 -19.87 -18.88
CA VAL A 4 27.46 -19.77 -18.64
C VAL A 4 26.93 -18.76 -19.65
N ALA A 5 26.23 -19.28 -20.66
CA ALA A 5 25.55 -18.45 -21.64
C ALA A 5 24.51 -17.56 -20.94
N THR A 6 24.74 -16.25 -20.94
CA THR A 6 23.78 -15.23 -20.52
C THR A 6 22.56 -15.32 -21.42
N ARG A 7 21.46 -15.83 -20.85
CA ARG A 7 20.13 -15.73 -21.43
C ARG A 7 19.76 -14.24 -21.41
N GLN A 8 19.77 -13.59 -22.57
CA GLN A 8 19.18 -12.26 -22.72
C GLN A 8 17.73 -12.36 -22.26
N GLU A 9 17.37 -11.60 -21.23
CA GLU A 9 15.97 -11.39 -20.87
C GLU A 9 15.31 -10.70 -22.07
N GLU A 10 14.51 -11.48 -22.79
CA GLU A 10 13.67 -10.97 -23.85
C GLU A 10 12.65 -10.02 -23.20
N ARG A 11 12.88 -8.73 -23.43
CA ARG A 11 12.06 -7.65 -22.90
C ARG A 11 10.63 -7.85 -23.39
N VAL A 12 9.75 -8.36 -22.53
CA VAL A 12 8.32 -8.51 -22.83
C VAL A 12 7.82 -7.12 -23.23
N PRO A 13 7.37 -6.92 -24.48
CA PRO A 13 6.86 -5.63 -24.89
C PRO A 13 5.67 -5.32 -23.99
N ARG A 14 5.73 -4.20 -23.24
CA ARG A 14 4.56 -3.66 -22.57
C ARG A 14 3.49 -3.52 -23.65
N GLN A 15 2.41 -4.29 -23.51
CA GLN A 15 1.25 -4.12 -24.35
C GLN A 15 0.87 -2.65 -24.25
N ALA A 16 0.93 -1.93 -25.38
CA ALA A 16 0.56 -0.53 -25.40
C ALA A 16 -0.86 -0.45 -24.82
N VAL A 17 -1.05 0.37 -23.80
CA VAL A 17 -2.40 0.77 -23.40
C VAL A 17 -3.05 1.28 -24.69
N PRO A 18 -4.16 0.69 -25.15
CA PRO A 18 -4.79 1.13 -26.37
C PRO A 18 -4.97 2.64 -26.31
N ALA A 19 -4.58 3.32 -27.39
CA ALA A 19 -4.69 4.76 -27.51
C ALA A 19 -6.10 5.19 -27.10
N ALA A 20 -6.19 6.41 -26.57
CA ALA A 20 -7.35 7.05 -25.96
C ALA A 20 -8.61 7.22 -26.86
N GLU A 21 -8.84 6.33 -27.82
CA GLU A 21 -10.04 6.27 -28.66
C GLU A 21 -11.24 5.64 -27.92
N ALA A 22 -11.03 5.02 -26.75
CA ALA A 22 -12.10 4.48 -25.90
C ALA A 22 -12.73 5.49 -24.93
N LEU A 23 -12.30 6.75 -24.94
CA LEU A 23 -12.79 7.84 -24.06
C LEU A 23 -13.66 8.86 -24.82
N SER A 24 -14.24 8.47 -25.96
CA SER A 24 -14.99 9.37 -26.84
C SER A 24 -16.41 9.71 -26.39
N ASP A 25 -16.80 9.35 -25.16
CA ASP A 25 -18.05 9.85 -24.56
C ASP A 25 -17.74 11.02 -23.61
N PRO A 26 -17.88 12.27 -24.07
CA PRO A 26 -17.54 13.46 -23.28
C PRO A 26 -18.50 13.72 -22.10
N ALA A 27 -19.51 12.86 -21.88
CA ALA A 27 -20.51 13.03 -20.82
C ALA A 27 -20.48 11.95 -19.73
N ALA A 28 -19.74 10.85 -19.89
CA ALA A 28 -19.66 9.81 -18.88
C ALA A 28 -18.67 10.22 -17.79
N SER A 29 -19.15 10.52 -16.59
CA SER A 29 -18.29 10.67 -15.42
C SER A 29 -17.53 9.37 -15.16
N LEU A 30 -16.42 9.44 -14.41
CA LEU A 30 -15.71 8.23 -13.97
C LEU A 30 -16.66 7.23 -13.28
N ASN A 31 -17.68 7.73 -12.58
CA ASN A 31 -18.73 6.90 -11.97
C ASN A 31 -19.58 6.17 -13.02
N ASP A 32 -19.99 6.85 -14.10
CA ASP A 32 -20.77 6.23 -15.18
C ASP A 32 -19.97 5.15 -15.91
N LEU A 33 -18.65 5.35 -16.06
CA LEU A 33 -17.76 4.36 -16.65
C LEU A 33 -17.54 3.14 -15.74
N ILE A 34 -17.48 3.34 -14.42
CA ILE A 34 -17.37 2.26 -13.44
C ILE A 34 -18.66 1.45 -13.40
N ASP A 35 -19.82 2.09 -13.30
CA ASP A 35 -21.12 1.41 -13.25
C ASP A 35 -21.42 0.65 -14.56
N ALA A 36 -21.04 1.21 -15.71
CA ALA A 36 -21.27 0.58 -17.01
C ALA A 36 -20.29 -0.56 -17.34
N ARG A 37 -19.07 -0.57 -16.77
CA ARG A 37 -17.99 -1.50 -17.19
C ARG A 37 -17.41 -2.37 -16.08
N LEU A 38 -17.60 -2.02 -14.81
CA LEU A 38 -17.15 -2.78 -13.66
C LEU A 38 -18.34 -3.43 -12.95
N HIS A 39 -19.08 -4.27 -13.68
CA HIS A 39 -20.19 -5.01 -13.09
C HIS A 39 -19.67 -6.04 -12.08
N MET A 40 -19.99 -5.83 -10.81
CA MET A 40 -19.75 -6.80 -9.74
C MET A 40 -21.06 -7.55 -9.46
N PRO A 41 -21.12 -8.89 -9.63
CA PRO A 41 -22.33 -9.67 -9.38
C PRO A 41 -22.59 -9.90 -7.88
N TYR A 42 -22.21 -8.95 -7.04
CA TYR A 42 -22.33 -8.99 -5.58
C TYR A 42 -22.44 -7.56 -5.02
N ALA A 43 -23.11 -7.45 -3.88
CA ALA A 43 -23.32 -6.16 -3.22
C ALA A 43 -22.01 -5.62 -2.61
N LEU A 44 -21.84 -4.30 -2.66
CA LEU A 44 -20.82 -3.60 -1.88
C LEU A 44 -21.16 -3.75 -0.39
N ARG A 45 -20.16 -4.12 0.41
CA ARG A 45 -20.27 -4.26 1.87
C ARG A 45 -19.11 -3.52 2.51
N SER A 46 -19.35 -2.91 3.66
CA SER A 46 -18.34 -2.27 4.49
C SER A 46 -18.34 -2.88 5.89
N ASN A 47 -17.21 -2.77 6.58
CA ASN A 47 -17.08 -3.21 7.95
C ASN A 47 -17.71 -2.16 8.90
N PRO A 48 -18.56 -2.55 9.88
CA PRO A 48 -19.17 -1.60 10.82
C PRO A 48 -18.15 -0.86 11.71
N HIS A 49 -16.91 -1.34 11.80
CA HIS A 49 -15.84 -0.75 12.61
C HIS A 49 -14.97 0.27 11.85
N GLU A 50 -15.39 0.75 10.67
CA GLU A 50 -14.62 1.69 9.84
C GLU A 50 -14.15 2.94 10.61
N ALA A 51 -15.05 3.57 11.38
CA ALA A 51 -14.71 4.79 12.11
C ALA A 51 -13.63 4.56 13.18
N GLU A 52 -13.66 3.40 13.85
CA GLU A 52 -12.65 3.00 14.82
C GLU A 52 -11.31 2.73 14.13
N ALA A 53 -11.33 2.11 12.96
CA ALA A 53 -10.13 1.85 12.16
C ALA A 53 -9.51 3.14 11.61
N VAL A 54 -10.33 4.13 11.21
CA VAL A 54 -9.85 5.45 10.78
C VAL A 54 -9.09 6.13 11.92
N ALA A 55 -9.73 6.30 13.09
CA ALA A 55 -9.09 6.93 14.23
C ALA A 55 -7.80 6.21 14.65
N ALA A 56 -7.82 4.87 14.69
CA ALA A 56 -6.64 4.08 15.03
C ALA A 56 -5.50 4.21 14.00
N THR A 57 -5.82 4.46 12.73
CA THR A 57 -4.83 4.67 11.68
C THR A 57 -4.18 6.04 11.80
N ASP A 58 -4.97 7.08 12.01
CA ASP A 58 -4.49 8.44 12.22
C ASP A 58 -3.55 8.51 13.44
N ASP A 59 -4.02 7.97 14.58
CA ASP A 59 -3.23 7.89 15.81
C ASP A 59 -1.91 7.15 15.57
N TRP A 60 -1.95 6.02 14.86
CA TRP A 60 -0.76 5.20 14.63
C TRP A 60 0.26 5.88 13.71
N LEU A 61 -0.18 6.58 12.66
CA LEU A 61 0.71 7.30 11.76
C LEU A 61 1.42 8.46 12.48
N ASP A 62 0.69 9.18 13.35
CA ASP A 62 1.24 10.24 14.20
C ASP A 62 2.25 9.69 15.21
N ASP A 63 1.88 8.63 15.91
CA ASP A 63 2.71 7.90 16.89
C ASP A 63 4.01 7.33 16.29
N ARG A 64 4.04 7.08 14.97
CA ARG A 64 5.23 6.61 14.25
C ARG A 64 6.01 7.75 13.59
N GLY A 65 5.54 9.00 13.72
CA GLY A 65 6.17 10.18 13.16
C GLY A 65 6.09 10.24 11.64
N LEU A 66 5.16 9.53 11.02
CA LEU A 66 4.99 9.51 9.56
C LEU A 66 4.25 10.75 9.06
N THR A 67 3.41 11.36 9.89
CA THR A 67 2.67 12.60 9.61
C THR A 67 3.48 13.88 9.81
N VAL A 68 4.76 13.77 10.24
CA VAL A 68 5.67 14.92 10.29
C VAL A 68 5.89 15.50 8.89
N ASP A 69 5.80 14.63 7.88
CA ASP A 69 5.71 15.03 6.49
C ASP A 69 4.26 15.44 6.15
N PRO A 70 3.99 16.70 5.80
CA PRO A 70 2.64 17.16 5.45
C PRO A 70 2.08 16.46 4.21
N ASP A 71 2.94 16.03 3.27
CA ASP A 71 2.48 15.35 2.05
C ASP A 71 1.91 13.97 2.36
N VAL A 72 2.43 13.30 3.40
CA VAL A 72 1.87 12.05 3.92
C VAL A 72 0.50 12.27 4.54
N ALA A 73 0.33 13.31 5.36
CA ALA A 73 -0.97 13.62 5.98
C ALA A 73 -2.04 13.91 4.91
N ASP A 74 -1.71 14.73 3.91
CA ASP A 74 -2.60 15.04 2.80
C ASP A 74 -2.91 13.80 1.95
N MET A 75 -1.92 12.95 1.70
CA MET A 75 -2.11 11.68 0.99
C MET A 75 -3.10 10.78 1.72
N ILE A 76 -2.95 10.60 3.03
CA ILE A 76 -3.81 9.71 3.83
C ILE A 76 -5.27 10.17 3.82
N VAL A 77 -5.52 11.48 3.88
CA VAL A 77 -6.87 12.06 3.74
C VAL A 77 -7.48 11.74 2.37
N ARG A 78 -6.68 11.75 1.31
CA ARG A 78 -7.13 11.46 -0.06
C ARG A 78 -7.35 9.96 -0.30
N THR A 79 -6.44 9.12 0.14
CA THR A 79 -6.43 7.67 -0.15
C THR A 79 -7.30 6.86 0.80
N ARG A 80 -7.58 7.39 2.00
CA ARG A 80 -8.49 6.81 3.00
C ARG A 80 -8.24 5.31 3.25
N PRO A 81 -7.03 4.92 3.67
CA PRO A 81 -6.63 3.52 3.78
C PRO A 81 -7.54 2.68 4.68
N ALA A 82 -8.06 3.23 5.78
CA ALA A 82 -8.97 2.53 6.67
C ALA A 82 -10.36 2.28 6.03
N GLN A 83 -10.84 3.20 5.20
CA GLN A 83 -12.05 2.99 4.41
C GLN A 83 -11.84 1.91 3.35
N LEU A 84 -10.67 1.88 2.71
CA LEU A 84 -10.32 0.78 1.80
C LEU A 84 -10.26 -0.57 2.53
N ALA A 85 -9.71 -0.61 3.75
CA ALA A 85 -9.72 -1.82 4.59
C ALA A 85 -11.15 -2.29 4.89
N SER A 86 -12.05 -1.36 5.22
CA SER A 86 -13.47 -1.62 5.49
C SER A 86 -14.18 -2.30 4.32
N TYR A 87 -13.94 -1.85 3.08
CA TYR A 87 -14.53 -2.46 1.89
C TYR A 87 -13.88 -3.80 1.49
N THR A 88 -12.59 -3.98 1.76
CA THR A 88 -11.87 -5.21 1.37
C THR A 88 -11.98 -6.32 2.41
N THR A 89 -12.34 -5.99 3.66
CA THR A 89 -12.50 -6.94 4.77
C THR A 89 -13.79 -6.68 5.57
N PRO A 90 -14.98 -6.77 4.97
CA PRO A 90 -16.23 -6.36 5.61
C PRO A 90 -16.67 -7.25 6.78
N ASP A 91 -16.14 -8.46 6.88
CA ASP A 91 -16.60 -9.50 7.82
C ASP A 91 -15.64 -9.78 8.99
N VAL A 92 -14.48 -9.12 9.03
CA VAL A 92 -13.48 -9.35 10.08
C VAL A 92 -13.82 -8.59 11.36
N ASP A 93 -13.30 -9.05 12.49
CA ASP A 93 -13.41 -8.32 13.76
C ASP A 93 -12.64 -6.99 13.73
N ALA A 94 -12.95 -6.10 14.67
CA ALA A 94 -12.36 -4.76 14.75
C ALA A 94 -10.82 -4.78 14.84
N ASP A 95 -10.23 -5.76 15.55
CA ASP A 95 -8.79 -5.86 15.73
C ASP A 95 -8.08 -6.22 14.41
N ILE A 96 -8.66 -7.15 13.64
CA ILE A 96 -8.16 -7.52 12.31
C ILE A 96 -8.38 -6.38 11.32
N LEU A 97 -9.54 -5.71 11.34
CA LEU A 97 -9.79 -4.56 10.47
C LEU A 97 -8.74 -3.47 10.71
N ARG A 98 -8.46 -3.14 11.98
CA ARG A 98 -7.42 -2.20 12.36
C ARG A 98 -6.07 -2.61 11.79
N LEU A 99 -5.66 -3.87 11.94
CA LEU A 99 -4.39 -4.37 11.39
C LEU A 99 -4.31 -4.20 9.87
N VAL A 100 -5.39 -4.49 9.15
CA VAL A 100 -5.45 -4.31 7.69
C VAL A 100 -5.38 -2.83 7.33
N ALA A 101 -6.06 -1.95 8.05
CA ALA A 101 -6.00 -0.50 7.84
C ALA A 101 -4.57 0.05 8.03
N LEU A 102 -3.89 -0.34 9.11
CA LEU A 102 -2.49 0.03 9.36
C LEU A 102 -1.55 -0.49 8.26
N GLN A 103 -1.77 -1.73 7.80
CA GLN A 103 -0.98 -2.31 6.71
C GLN A 103 -1.17 -1.54 5.41
N ILE A 104 -2.41 -1.23 5.02
CA ILE A 104 -2.70 -0.46 3.80
C ILE A 104 -2.10 0.95 3.90
N ALA A 105 -2.26 1.62 5.05
CA ALA A 105 -1.68 2.95 5.27
C ALA A 105 -0.15 2.92 5.15
N TYR A 106 0.52 1.97 5.81
CA TYR A 106 1.96 1.77 5.68
C TYR A 106 2.38 1.55 4.23
N GLN A 107 1.59 0.79 3.47
CA GLN A 107 1.91 0.46 2.08
C GLN A 107 1.83 1.69 1.17
N PHE A 108 0.84 2.57 1.36
CA PHE A 108 0.79 3.85 0.65
C PHE A 108 2.01 4.72 0.96
N VAL A 109 2.33 4.92 2.25
CA VAL A 109 3.50 5.73 2.65
C VAL A 109 4.80 5.15 2.09
N PHE A 110 4.95 3.82 2.14
CA PHE A 110 6.14 3.15 1.61
C PHE A 110 6.23 3.27 0.08
N ASP A 111 5.14 3.07 -0.64
CA ASP A 111 5.15 3.08 -2.12
C ASP A 111 5.40 4.48 -2.67
N ASP A 112 4.73 5.51 -2.14
CA ASP A 112 4.97 6.91 -2.50
C ASP A 112 6.44 7.29 -2.25
N ARG A 113 6.98 6.93 -1.08
CA ARG A 113 8.38 7.18 -0.76
C ARG A 113 9.33 6.42 -1.69
N ALA A 114 8.99 5.19 -2.07
CA ALA A 114 9.77 4.41 -3.01
C ALA A 114 9.71 5.01 -4.42
N GLU A 115 8.56 5.53 -4.86
CA GLU A 115 8.42 6.23 -6.13
C GLU A 115 9.36 7.45 -6.18
N GLU A 116 9.28 8.33 -5.18
CA GLU A 116 10.16 9.51 -5.07
C GLU A 116 11.65 9.16 -5.10
N VAL A 117 12.06 8.14 -4.34
CA VAL A 117 13.45 7.69 -4.30
C VAL A 117 13.86 7.07 -5.62
N GLY A 118 12.97 6.28 -6.23
CA GLY A 118 13.18 5.57 -7.48
C GLY A 118 13.29 6.51 -8.69
N GLU A 119 12.58 7.65 -8.69
CA GLU A 119 12.73 8.70 -9.69
C GLU A 119 14.17 9.24 -9.76
N GLN A 120 14.91 9.19 -8.64
CA GLN A 120 16.30 9.62 -8.55
C GLN A 120 17.30 8.51 -8.91
N GLY A 121 16.83 7.29 -9.18
CA GLY A 121 17.63 6.13 -9.56
C GLY A 121 17.25 4.85 -8.80
N PRO A 122 17.12 3.69 -9.48
CA PRO A 122 16.66 2.45 -8.85
C PRO A 122 17.62 1.89 -7.79
N ASP A 123 18.92 2.17 -7.89
CA ASP A 123 19.94 1.80 -6.90
C ASP A 123 19.70 2.48 -5.54
N ARG A 124 19.03 3.63 -5.54
CA ARG A 124 18.71 4.37 -4.31
C ARG A 124 17.61 3.72 -3.48
N LEU A 125 16.88 2.77 -4.03
CA LEU A 125 15.93 1.95 -3.28
C LEU A 125 16.62 0.93 -2.37
N LEU A 126 17.88 0.57 -2.66
CA LEU A 126 18.57 -0.51 -1.94
C LEU A 126 18.60 -0.29 -0.43
N PRO A 127 18.97 0.89 0.12
CA PRO A 127 18.94 1.11 1.57
C PRO A 127 17.57 0.86 2.21
N MET A 128 16.50 1.33 1.57
CA MET A 128 15.12 1.20 2.06
C MET A 128 14.64 -0.26 2.06
N LEU A 129 14.96 -1.00 0.99
CA LEU A 129 14.67 -2.44 0.89
C LEU A 129 15.52 -3.25 1.88
N CYS A 130 16.81 -2.93 2.01
CA CYS A 130 17.71 -3.57 2.96
C CYS A 130 17.27 -3.36 4.41
N GLU A 131 16.84 -2.16 4.78
CA GLU A 131 16.28 -1.89 6.11
C GLU A 131 15.01 -2.70 6.36
N SER A 132 14.11 -2.79 5.37
CA SER A 132 12.89 -3.59 5.47
C SER A 132 13.20 -5.07 5.71
N ILE A 133 14.19 -5.62 5.02
CA ILE A 133 14.68 -6.99 5.23
C ILE A 133 15.29 -7.16 6.62
N ALA A 134 16.12 -6.20 7.05
CA ALA A 134 16.76 -6.20 8.36
C ALA A 134 15.72 -6.22 9.51
N VAL A 135 14.65 -5.45 9.39
CA VAL A 135 13.54 -5.45 10.35
C VAL A 135 12.80 -6.78 10.33
N LEU A 136 12.34 -7.23 9.14
CA LEU A 136 11.42 -8.36 9.03
C LEU A 136 12.08 -9.73 9.26
N ARG A 137 13.34 -9.90 8.85
CA ARG A 137 14.03 -11.21 8.91
C ARG A 137 15.00 -11.30 10.06
N GLU A 138 15.68 -10.21 10.38
CA GLU A 138 16.80 -10.21 11.31
C GLU A 138 16.45 -9.57 12.66
N GLY A 139 15.27 -8.92 12.76
CA GLY A 139 14.82 -8.24 13.97
C GLY A 139 15.74 -7.09 14.37
N ARG A 140 16.47 -6.51 13.41
CA ARG A 140 17.38 -5.38 13.69
C ARG A 140 16.57 -4.13 14.07
N PRO A 141 17.11 -3.29 14.98
CA PRO A 141 16.45 -2.04 15.34
C PRO A 141 16.37 -1.14 14.10
N PRO A 142 15.24 -0.46 13.89
CA PRO A 142 15.04 0.44 12.76
C PRO A 142 15.90 1.69 12.91
N THR A 143 16.28 2.27 11.78
CA THR A 143 17.03 3.53 11.68
C THR A 143 16.18 4.67 11.11
N THR A 144 15.01 4.35 10.53
CA THR A 144 14.07 5.32 9.97
C THR A 144 12.67 5.21 10.61
N PRO A 145 11.85 6.27 10.54
CA PRO A 145 10.44 6.21 10.93
C PRO A 145 9.66 5.11 10.22
N LEU A 146 9.93 4.90 8.92
CA LEU A 146 9.31 3.85 8.12
C LEU A 146 9.70 2.45 8.63
N GLY A 147 10.98 2.24 8.97
CA GLY A 147 11.43 1.02 9.62
C GLY A 147 10.78 0.80 11.00
N ALA A 148 10.55 1.87 11.77
CA ALA A 148 9.87 1.80 13.06
C ALA A 148 8.39 1.42 12.92
N ALA A 149 7.70 1.99 11.94
CA ALA A 149 6.35 1.60 11.57
C ALA A 149 6.27 0.13 11.14
N LEU A 150 7.19 -0.34 10.29
CA LEU A 150 7.26 -1.74 9.87
C LEU A 150 7.52 -2.70 11.04
N THR A 151 8.41 -2.32 11.95
CA THR A 151 8.72 -3.10 13.16
C THR A 151 7.48 -3.28 14.02
N ASP A 152 6.71 -2.20 14.21
CA ASP A 152 5.48 -2.24 14.98
C ASP A 152 4.40 -3.07 14.31
N LEU A 153 4.17 -2.87 13.01
CA LEU A 153 3.20 -3.64 12.25
C LEU A 153 3.54 -5.14 12.27
N HIS A 154 4.81 -5.49 12.03
CA HIS A 154 5.29 -6.87 12.10
C HIS A 154 5.06 -7.49 13.48
N ARG A 155 5.31 -6.74 14.55
CA ARG A 155 5.02 -7.16 15.93
C ARG A 155 3.52 -7.42 16.14
N GLN A 156 2.65 -6.54 15.67
CA GLN A 156 1.19 -6.71 15.83
C GLN A 156 0.70 -7.94 15.03
N VAL A 157 1.15 -8.11 13.79
CA VAL A 157 0.84 -9.29 12.95
C VAL A 157 1.29 -10.58 13.64
N ARG A 158 2.53 -10.66 14.13
CA ARG A 158 3.03 -11.87 14.83
C ARG A 158 2.29 -12.21 16.12
N ARG A 159 1.70 -11.22 16.80
CA ARG A 159 0.90 -11.45 18.01
C ARG A 159 -0.48 -12.00 17.68
N ARG A 160 -1.05 -11.60 16.54
CA ARG A 160 -2.45 -11.86 16.20
C ARG A 160 -2.63 -13.01 15.21
N CYS A 161 -1.63 -13.26 14.37
CA CYS A 161 -1.61 -14.34 13.39
C CYS A 161 -0.70 -15.46 13.88
N THR A 162 -1.17 -16.72 13.80
CA THR A 162 -0.33 -17.89 14.08
C THR A 162 0.83 -17.98 13.08
N PRO A 163 2.01 -18.48 13.51
CA PRO A 163 3.13 -18.76 12.60
C PRO A 163 2.76 -19.72 11.46
#